data_AF-A0A7R9LQ99-F1
#
_entry.id   AF-A0A7R9LQ99-F1
#
_cell.length_a   1.000
_cell.length_b   1.000
_cell.length_c   1.000
_cell.angle_alpha   90.00
_cell.angle_beta   90.00
_cell.angle_gamma   90.00
#
_symmetry.space_group_name_H-M   'P 1'
#
loop_
_entity.id
_entity.type
_entity.pdbx_description
1 polymer ?
#
loop_
_entity_poly.entity_id
_entity_poly.type
_entity_poly.pdbx_seq_one_letter_code
_entity_poly.pdbx_strand_id
1 'polypeptide(L)'
;SVGGVVSIGSIGSIGSIGSIGSIGSIGSFEYLVSVSVSRHRYRYLVSYFTRNFNYFTKRGISGPKPVVGIGNLWELMFTPVAELEIKRFKKYGKLYGYF
;
A
#
# COMPACT_ATOMS: atom_id res chain seq x y z
N SER A 1 53.56 -45.88 -44.80
CA SER A 1 52.14 -45.67 -44.48
C SER A 1 52.04 -44.75 -43.28
N VAL A 2 51.53 -43.52 -43.41
CA VAL A 2 50.08 -43.20 -43.42
C VAL A 2 49.46 -43.80 -42.15
N GLY A 3 49.06 -43.07 -41.12
CA GLY A 3 48.66 -41.68 -40.97
C GLY A 3 47.46 -41.68 -40.02
N GLY A 4 47.48 -40.84 -38.99
CA GLY A 4 46.29 -40.36 -38.27
C GLY A 4 45.52 -41.34 -37.39
N VAL A 5 45.42 -40.99 -36.10
CA VAL A 5 44.12 -40.89 -35.43
C VAL A 5 44.21 -39.70 -34.47
N VAL A 6 43.58 -38.60 -34.87
CA VAL A 6 43.32 -37.45 -34.02
C VAL A 6 42.33 -37.89 -32.94
N SER A 7 42.64 -37.66 -31.67
CA SER A 7 41.66 -37.79 -30.59
C SER A 7 40.56 -36.77 -30.82
N ILE A 8 39.44 -37.23 -31.42
CA ILE A 8 38.21 -36.47 -31.52
C ILE A 8 37.72 -36.19 -30.10
N GLY A 9 37.63 -34.91 -29.78
CA GLY A 9 37.29 -34.42 -28.45
C GLY A 9 35.96 -34.95 -27.93
N SER A 10 35.86 -35.02 -26.61
CA SER A 10 34.58 -35.22 -25.95
C SER A 10 33.65 -34.05 -26.26
N ILE A 11 32.62 -34.30 -27.07
CA ILE A 11 31.42 -33.48 -27.08
C ILE A 11 30.53 -33.99 -25.94
N GLY A 12 30.50 -33.26 -24.84
CA GLY A 12 29.65 -33.49 -23.68
C GLY A 12 30.17 -32.63 -22.53
N SER A 13 29.40 -31.68 -21.97
CA SER A 13 27.97 -31.72 -21.67
C SER A 13 27.25 -30.45 -22.14
N ILE A 14 26.07 -30.59 -22.76
CA ILE A 14 25.04 -29.55 -22.64
C ILE A 14 24.35 -29.82 -21.29
N GLY A 15 24.87 -29.17 -20.26
CA GLY A 15 24.40 -29.32 -18.89
C GLY A 15 25.47 -28.74 -17.98
N SER A 16 25.22 -27.69 -17.22
CA SER A 16 23.97 -27.32 -16.59
C SER A 16 23.38 -26.02 -17.15
N ILE A 17 22.07 -25.99 -17.39
CA ILE A 17 21.35 -24.74 -17.06
C ILE A 17 21.59 -24.59 -15.58
N GLY A 18 22.51 -23.69 -15.24
CA GLY A 18 23.02 -23.50 -13.88
C GLY A 18 21.86 -23.61 -12.92
N SER A 19 22.03 -24.46 -11.92
CA SER A 19 21.10 -24.68 -10.84
C SER A 19 20.30 -23.41 -10.59
N ILE A 20 18.97 -23.48 -10.69
CA ILE A 20 18.06 -22.45 -10.13
C ILE A 20 18.15 -22.48 -8.57
N GLY A 21 19.29 -22.93 -8.04
CA GLY A 21 19.80 -22.62 -6.73
C GLY A 21 20.12 -21.13 -6.68
N SER A 22 19.09 -20.36 -6.42
CA SER A 22 19.15 -19.68 -5.14
C SER A 22 17.80 -19.86 -4.48
N ILE A 23 17.79 -20.70 -3.44
CA ILE A 23 16.71 -20.89 -2.47
C ILE A 23 16.20 -19.54 -1.90
N GLY A 24 16.92 -18.42 -2.12
CA GLY A 24 16.45 -17.05 -1.91
C GLY A 24 15.40 -16.50 -2.89
N SER A 25 15.16 -17.11 -4.07
CA SER A 25 14.14 -16.65 -5.04
C SER A 25 12.70 -17.00 -4.62
N ILE A 26 12.47 -18.19 -4.06
CA ILE A 26 11.16 -18.59 -3.56
C ILE A 26 10.77 -17.73 -2.34
N GLY A 27 11.70 -17.54 -1.39
CA GLY A 27 11.47 -16.65 -0.24
C GLY A 27 11.23 -15.20 -0.66
N SER A 28 11.94 -14.71 -1.70
CA SER A 28 11.75 -13.37 -2.24
C SER A 28 10.41 -13.22 -2.97
N PHE A 29 9.97 -14.23 -3.73
CA PHE A 29 8.68 -14.22 -4.40
C PHE A 29 7.52 -14.27 -3.39
N GLU A 30 7.56 -15.17 -2.41
CA GLU A 30 6.57 -15.26 -1.33
C GLU A 30 6.50 -13.97 -0.51
N TYR A 31 7.66 -13.34 -0.23
CA TYR A 31 7.72 -12.04 0.41
C TYR A 31 7.05 -10.95 -0.43
N LEU A 32 7.33 -10.88 -1.73
CA LEU A 32 6.71 -9.90 -2.64
C LEU A 32 5.19 -10.09 -2.74
N VAL A 33 4.72 -11.34 -2.82
CA VAL A 33 3.28 -11.67 -2.82
C VAL A 33 2.65 -11.24 -1.50
N SER A 34 3.27 -11.57 -0.36
CA SER A 34 2.79 -11.19 0.97
C SER A 34 2.71 -9.67 1.16
N VAL A 35 3.73 -8.92 0.71
CA VAL A 35 3.73 -7.45 0.72
C VAL A 35 2.65 -6.90 -0.20
N SER A 36 2.49 -7.46 -1.40
CA SER A 36 1.47 -7.03 -2.38
C SER A 36 0.06 -7.21 -1.83
N VAL A 37 -0.24 -8.38 -1.26
CA VAL A 37 -1.53 -8.68 -0.64
C VAL A 37 -1.77 -7.78 0.56
N SER A 38 -0.77 -7.59 1.42
CA SER A 38 -0.90 -6.72 2.60
C SER A 38 -1.13 -5.27 2.22
N ARG A 39 -0.45 -4.77 1.18
CA ARG A 39 -0.68 -3.43 0.63
C ARG A 39 -2.09 -3.30 0.03
N HIS A 40 -2.57 -4.32 -0.68
CA HIS A 40 -3.92 -4.31 -1.25
C HIS A 40 -5.00 -4.31 -0.16
N ARG A 41 -4.84 -5.14 0.89
CA ARG A 41 -5.73 -5.16 2.06
C ARG A 41 -5.73 -3.82 2.78
N TYR A 42 -4.55 -3.22 3.01
CA TYR A 42 -4.45 -1.90 3.62
C TYR A 42 -5.22 -0.84 2.82
N ARG A 43 -5.04 -0.79 1.50
CA ARG A 43 -5.79 0.13 0.62
C ARG A 43 -7.28 -0.11 0.66
N TYR A 44 -7.71 -1.38 0.66
CA TYR A 44 -9.12 -1.73 0.78
C TYR A 44 -9.71 -1.22 2.09
N LEU A 45 -9.04 -1.45 3.23
CA LEU A 45 -9.49 -0.97 4.54
C LEU A 45 -9.57 0.55 4.59
N VAL A 46 -8.53 1.25 4.14
CA VAL A 46 -8.55 2.73 4.06
C VAL A 46 -9.71 3.19 3.19
N SER A 47 -9.93 2.57 2.03
CA SER A 47 -11.07 2.91 1.17
C SER A 47 -12.38 2.69 1.91
N TYR A 48 -12.58 1.53 2.52
CA TYR A 48 -13.79 1.16 3.27
C TYR A 48 -14.14 2.17 4.37
N PHE A 49 -13.16 2.56 5.18
CA PHE A 49 -13.37 3.52 6.27
C PHE A 49 -13.52 4.97 5.79
N THR A 50 -13.08 5.31 4.58
CA THR A 50 -13.12 6.69 4.06
C THR A 50 -14.15 6.92 2.95
N ARG A 51 -14.95 5.91 2.56
CA ARG A 51 -15.90 5.99 1.40
C ARG A 51 -16.84 7.20 1.48
N ASN A 52 -17.27 7.55 2.69
CA ASN A 52 -18.25 8.60 2.95
C ASN A 52 -17.63 9.97 3.26
N PHE A 53 -16.31 10.05 3.47
CA PHE A 53 -15.60 11.28 3.88
C PHE A 53 -15.56 12.41 2.83
N ASN A 54 -16.30 12.25 1.73
CA ASN A 54 -16.49 13.25 0.69
C ASN A 54 -17.91 13.82 0.65
N TYR A 55 -18.81 13.42 1.55
CA TYR A 55 -20.22 13.83 1.55
C TYR A 55 -20.41 15.35 1.55
N PHE A 56 -19.73 16.07 2.44
CA PHE A 56 -19.83 17.53 2.56
C PHE A 56 -19.10 18.25 1.42
N THR A 57 -17.88 17.81 1.09
CA THR A 57 -17.07 18.41 0.02
C THR A 57 -17.76 18.31 -1.34
N LYS A 58 -18.44 17.19 -1.64
CA LYS A 58 -19.26 17.04 -2.87
C LYS A 58 -20.41 18.04 -2.97
N ARG A 59 -20.82 18.64 -1.85
CA ARG A 59 -21.88 19.66 -1.78
C ARG A 59 -21.34 21.08 -1.65
N GLY A 60 -20.02 21.27 -1.77
CA GLY A 60 -19.38 22.57 -1.58
C GLY A 60 -19.34 23.02 -0.11
N ILE A 61 -19.56 22.11 0.85
CA ILE A 61 -19.50 22.43 2.28
C ILE A 61 -18.09 22.17 2.78
N SER A 62 -17.47 23.22 3.31
CA SER A 62 -16.15 23.19 3.94
C SER A 62 -16.18 22.50 5.30
N GLY A 63 -15.04 21.97 5.75
CA GLY A 63 -14.97 21.33 7.05
C GLY A 63 -13.60 20.71 7.37
N PRO A 64 -13.40 20.25 8.62
CA PRO A 64 -12.18 19.56 9.01
C PRO A 64 -12.04 18.22 8.29
N LYS A 65 -10.80 17.85 7.96
CA LYS A 65 -10.53 16.57 7.29
C LYS A 65 -10.61 15.42 8.31
N PRO A 66 -11.48 14.42 8.11
CA PRO A 66 -11.60 13.29 9.03
C PRO A 66 -10.38 12.37 9.00
N VAL A 67 -10.04 11.78 10.15
CA VAL A 67 -8.99 10.77 10.29
C VAL A 67 -9.57 9.39 9.93
N VAL A 68 -8.76 8.52 9.29
CA VAL A 68 -9.19 7.15 8.94
C VAL A 68 -9.66 6.41 10.19
N GLY A 69 -10.83 5.77 10.10
CA GLY A 69 -11.43 4.98 11.18
C GLY A 69 -12.24 5.82 12.18
N ILE A 70 -11.67 6.89 12.73
CA ILE A 70 -12.29 7.67 13.83
C ILE A 70 -12.97 8.99 13.41
N GLY A 71 -12.79 9.43 12.16
CA GLY A 71 -13.43 10.65 11.69
C GLY A 71 -12.90 11.91 12.37
N ASN A 72 -13.78 12.85 12.70
CA ASN A 72 -13.45 14.08 13.43
C ASN A 72 -13.64 13.94 14.95
N LEU A 73 -14.01 12.76 15.45
CA LEU A 73 -14.15 12.48 16.88
C LEU A 73 -12.80 12.62 17.63
N TRP A 74 -11.67 12.39 16.96
CA TRP A 74 -10.34 12.54 17.55
C TRP A 74 -10.11 13.92 18.19
N GLU A 75 -10.65 14.98 17.59
CA GLU A 75 -10.49 16.36 18.09
C GLU A 75 -11.22 16.57 19.44
N LEU A 76 -12.32 15.85 19.67
CA LEU A 76 -13.13 15.93 20.89
C LEU A 76 -12.46 15.25 22.10
N MET A 77 -11.56 14.31 21.87
CA MET A 77 -10.85 13.60 22.96
C MET A 77 -9.86 14.50 23.70
N PHE A 78 -9.40 15.58 23.05
CA PHE A 78 -8.36 16.48 23.59
C PHE A 78 -8.77 17.94 23.64
N THR A 79 -9.87 18.30 23.00
CA THR A 79 -10.36 19.68 22.94
C THR A 79 -11.79 19.74 23.47
N PRO A 80 -12.09 20.59 24.48
CA PRO A 80 -13.45 20.83 24.91
C PRO A 80 -14.34 21.27 23.75
N VAL A 81 -15.59 20.77 23.72
CA VAL A 81 -16.54 20.99 22.62
C VAL A 81 -16.71 22.46 22.28
N ALA A 82 -16.88 23.33 23.28
CA ALA A 82 -17.10 24.75 23.08
C ALA A 82 -15.92 25.44 22.39
N GLU A 83 -14.69 25.13 22.82
CA GLU A 83 -13.49 25.67 22.20
C GLU A 83 -13.34 25.18 20.76
N LEU A 84 -13.65 23.90 20.52
CA LEU A 84 -13.57 23.28 19.21
C LEU A 84 -14.58 23.87 18.22
N GLU A 85 -15.83 24.07 18.65
CA GLU A 85 -16.89 24.75 17.89
C GLU A 85 -16.47 26.19 17.52
N ILE A 86 -15.96 26.97 18.47
CA ILE A 86 -15.48 28.34 18.20
C ILE A 86 -14.36 28.33 17.16
N LYS A 87 -13.40 27.40 17.29
CA LYS A 87 -12.29 27.25 16.32
C LYS A 87 -12.81 26.90 14.92
N ARG A 88 -13.75 25.96 14.81
CA ARG A 88 -14.33 25.52 13.53
C ARG A 88 -15.18 26.63 12.90
N PHE A 89 -16.01 27.30 13.68
CA PHE A 89 -16.83 28.43 13.21
C PHE A 89 -15.97 29.57 12.67
N LYS A 90 -14.91 29.96 13.40
CA LYS A 90 -13.97 31.00 12.93
C LYS A 90 -13.28 30.63 11.61
N LYS A 91 -13.02 29.34 11.38
CA LYS A 91 -12.25 28.86 10.23
C LYS A 91 -13.12 28.58 9.00
N TYR A 92 -14.29 27.98 9.18
CA TYR A 92 -15.13 27.50 8.10
C TYR A 92 -16.41 28.33 7.91
N GLY A 93 -16.72 29.22 8.86
CA GLY A 93 -17.89 30.08 8.84
C GLY A 93 -19.12 29.45 9.45
N LYS A 94 -20.29 30.03 9.16
CA LYS A 94 -21.58 29.64 9.73
C LYS A 94 -22.03 28.22 9.38
N LEU A 95 -21.57 27.68 8.24
CA LEU A 95 -21.93 26.35 7.77
C LEU A 95 -20.67 25.56 7.47
N TYR A 96 -20.49 24.46 8.19
CA TYR A 96 -19.40 23.51 7.97
C TYR A 96 -19.86 22.09 8.31
N GLY A 97 -19.22 21.09 7.73
CA GLY A 97 -19.56 19.67 7.93
C GLY A 97 -18.39 18.86 8.47
N TYR A 98 -18.65 17.89 9.33
CA TYR A 98 -17.66 16.97 9.89
C TYR A 98 -18.27 15.58 10.09
N PHE A 99 -17.43 14.55 10.23
CA PHE A 99 -17.81 13.13 10.31
C PHE A 99 -17.59 12.55 11.70
#